data_AF-A0A7X9RR20-F1
#
_entry.id   AF-A0A7X9RR20-F1
#
_cell.length_a   1.000
_cell.length_b   1.000
_cell.length_c   1.000
_cell.angle_alpha   90.00
_cell.angle_beta   90.00
_cell.angle_gamma   90.00
#
_symmetry.space_group_name_H-M   'P 1'
#
loop_
_entity.id
_entity.type
_entity.pdbx_description
1 polymer ?
#
loop_
_entity_poly.entity_id
_entity_poly.type
_entity_poly.pdbx_seq_one_letter_code
_entity_poly.pdbx_strand_id
1 'polypeptide(L)'
;MKYLGLIILLLCMMMGCEEPIILDLPSGEPSTIIDANISESNVVSRVVLSKSLGFNDTINFPPIENASVVLAHGRSETSFSFNYVNTLSVGAVYEAQSEVTLISDDLYFFSVYLPGSIEDPDTLYQATMKMPTKVPVEGIRFRAVADESDQYVLRIFFTDPEGERNFYSWRVSQKINGEYVVLPNNKIPLYTDQGIDGKSVFVEFAGSNFSESDTVQVHFKSLTRDAYDYYRALNNLIDVSGTNTSADNPRSNFVSTAGDRSFGYFSLEGVHDTEAFAVADSL
;
A
#
# COMPACT_ATOMS: atom_id res chain seq x y z
N MET A 1 -34.42 15.47 50.83
CA MET A 1 -34.12 16.82 50.30
C MET A 1 -32.70 17.32 50.63
N LYS A 2 -32.07 16.96 51.77
CA LYS A 2 -30.73 17.47 52.15
C LYS A 2 -29.57 17.08 51.21
N TYR A 3 -29.66 15.98 50.47
CA TYR A 3 -28.60 15.52 49.56
C TYR A 3 -28.80 15.93 48.09
N LEU A 4 -29.97 16.48 47.73
CA LEU A 4 -30.29 16.79 46.33
C LEU A 4 -29.44 17.93 45.78
N GLY A 5 -29.16 18.95 46.59
CA GLY A 5 -28.28 20.07 46.18
C GLY A 5 -26.82 19.65 45.99
N LEU A 6 -26.34 18.69 46.79
CA LEU A 6 -24.97 18.17 46.66
C LEU A 6 -24.80 17.34 45.37
N ILE A 7 -25.82 16.57 45.00
CA ILE A 7 -25.83 15.75 43.78
C ILE A 7 -25.85 16.65 42.52
N ILE A 8 -26.62 17.75 42.56
CA ILE A 8 -26.67 18.72 41.45
C ILE A 8 -25.33 19.45 41.29
N LEU A 9 -24.67 19.82 42.40
CA LEU A 9 -23.35 20.45 42.37
C LEU A 9 -22.28 19.50 41.80
N LEU A 10 -22.34 18.20 42.16
CA LEU A 10 -21.43 17.19 41.65
C LEU A 10 -21.64 16.93 40.14
N LEU A 11 -22.89 16.93 39.66
CA LEU A 11 -23.18 16.80 38.22
C LEU A 11 -22.65 18.00 37.42
N CYS A 12 -22.74 19.23 37.95
CA CYS A 12 -22.20 20.40 37.27
C CYS A 12 -20.67 20.38 37.18
N MET A 13 -19.97 19.76 38.14
CA MET A 13 -18.51 19.59 38.07
C MET A 13 -18.04 18.54 37.05
N MET A 14 -18.95 17.70 36.53
CA MET A 14 -18.64 16.75 35.45
C MET A 14 -18.96 17.31 34.05
N MET A 15 -19.58 18.50 33.94
CA MET A 15 -19.73 19.19 32.66
C MET A 15 -18.48 20.03 32.38
N GLY A 16 -17.37 19.35 32.05
CA GLY A 16 -16.22 20.01 31.44
C GLY A 16 -16.58 20.43 30.02
N CYS A 17 -16.77 21.73 29.79
CA CYS A 17 -16.77 22.27 28.44
C CYS A 17 -15.33 22.22 27.93
N GLU A 18 -14.94 21.12 27.28
CA GLU A 18 -13.72 21.10 26.49
C GLU A 18 -13.98 21.95 25.25
N GLU A 19 -13.41 23.16 25.22
CA GLU A 19 -13.39 23.96 24.00
C GLU A 19 -12.32 23.38 23.09
N PRO A 20 -12.68 22.83 21.91
CA PRO A 20 -11.69 22.29 21.00
C PRO A 20 -10.74 23.41 20.58
N ILE A 21 -9.45 23.22 20.84
CA ILE A 21 -8.42 24.15 20.38
C ILE A 21 -8.30 23.96 18.87
N ILE A 22 -9.01 24.77 18.09
CA ILE A 22 -8.84 24.84 16.65
C ILE A 22 -7.63 25.74 16.39
N LEU A 23 -6.50 25.12 16.03
CA LEU A 23 -5.32 25.84 15.60
C LEU A 23 -5.57 26.36 14.18
N ASP A 24 -5.66 27.69 14.06
CA ASP A 24 -5.73 28.37 12.77
C ASP A 24 -4.32 28.43 12.16
N LEU A 25 -3.91 27.31 11.57
CA LEU A 25 -2.69 27.22 10.78
C LEU A 25 -2.99 27.64 9.35
N PRO A 26 -2.14 28.43 8.69
CA PRO A 26 -2.32 28.74 7.29
C PRO A 26 -2.36 27.43 6.49
N SER A 27 -3.49 27.16 5.85
CA SER A 27 -3.62 26.01 4.97
C SER A 27 -2.71 26.24 3.76
N GLY A 28 -1.63 25.47 3.66
CA GLY A 28 -0.78 25.47 2.47
C GLY A 28 -1.56 24.96 1.25
N GLU A 29 -1.05 25.23 0.04
CA GLU A 29 -1.62 24.65 -1.17
C GLU A 29 -1.59 23.11 -1.09
N PRO A 30 -2.74 22.42 -1.28
CA PRO A 30 -2.78 20.96 -1.26
C PRO A 30 -1.83 20.36 -2.28
N SER A 31 -0.96 19.48 -1.82
CA SER A 31 0.00 18.77 -2.66
C SER A 31 -0.67 17.60 -3.37
N THR A 32 -0.22 17.30 -4.59
CA THR A 32 -0.69 16.13 -5.33
C THR A 32 -0.05 14.86 -4.76
N ILE A 33 -0.87 13.84 -4.53
CA ILE A 33 -0.46 12.51 -4.09
C ILE A 33 -0.76 11.52 -5.23
N ILE A 34 0.27 10.81 -5.68
CA ILE A 34 0.17 9.76 -6.70
C ILE A 34 0.66 8.45 -6.08
N ASP A 35 -0.27 7.58 -5.71
CA ASP A 35 0.04 6.24 -5.20
C ASP A 35 -0.28 5.21 -6.29
N ALA A 36 0.76 4.70 -6.95
CA ALA A 36 0.63 3.81 -8.09
C ALA A 36 1.44 2.54 -7.84
N ASN A 37 0.78 1.42 -7.63
CA ASN A 37 1.40 0.10 -7.66
C ASN A 37 0.86 -0.65 -8.87
N ILE A 38 1.67 -0.84 -9.92
CA ILE A 38 1.25 -1.53 -11.13
C ILE A 38 1.91 -2.91 -11.18
N SER A 39 1.11 -3.92 -11.49
CA SER A 39 1.55 -5.29 -11.73
C SER A 39 0.65 -5.96 -12.79
N GLU A 40 1.02 -7.17 -13.20
CA GLU A 40 0.17 -8.01 -14.06
C GLU A 40 -1.03 -8.62 -13.31
N SER A 41 -1.09 -8.49 -11.97
CA SER A 41 -2.21 -8.97 -11.17
C SER A 41 -3.31 -7.91 -11.08
N ASN A 42 -4.47 -8.21 -11.66
CA ASN A 42 -5.65 -7.34 -11.62
C ASN A 42 -6.24 -7.15 -10.20
N VAL A 43 -5.75 -7.89 -9.20
CA VAL A 43 -6.24 -7.79 -7.81
C VAL A 43 -5.44 -6.77 -7.00
N VAL A 44 -4.12 -6.69 -7.23
CA VAL A 44 -3.24 -5.82 -6.43
C VAL A 44 -2.74 -4.59 -7.16
N SER A 45 -2.79 -4.60 -8.49
CA SER A 45 -2.50 -3.43 -9.32
C SER A 45 -3.51 -2.32 -9.05
N ARG A 46 -3.04 -1.11 -8.73
CA ARG A 46 -3.87 0.03 -8.33
C ARG A 46 -3.16 1.35 -8.58
N VAL A 47 -3.89 2.33 -9.11
CA VAL A 47 -3.47 3.73 -9.16
C VAL A 47 -4.49 4.58 -8.40
N VAL A 48 -4.03 5.39 -7.45
CA VAL A 48 -4.87 6.31 -6.66
C VAL A 48 -4.30 7.71 -6.76
N LEU A 49 -5.15 8.66 -7.14
CA LEU A 49 -4.80 10.07 -7.25
C LEU A 49 -5.63 10.90 -6.27
N SER A 50 -4.96 11.71 -5.46
CA SER A 50 -5.61 12.59 -4.50
C SER A 50 -4.81 13.86 -4.18
N LYS A 51 -5.44 14.76 -3.43
CA LYS A 51 -4.79 15.92 -2.82
C LYS A 51 -4.53 15.68 -1.34
N SER A 52 -3.45 16.26 -0.81
CA SER A 52 -3.16 16.22 0.62
C SER A 52 -4.22 16.95 1.43
N LEU A 53 -4.43 16.49 2.65
CA LEU A 53 -5.34 17.11 3.62
C LEU A 53 -4.66 18.28 4.34
N GLY A 54 -5.45 19.30 4.69
CA GLY A 54 -5.08 20.29 5.68
C GLY A 54 -5.07 19.69 7.09
N PHE A 55 -4.43 20.40 8.03
CA PHE A 55 -4.23 19.90 9.39
C PHE A 55 -5.54 19.58 10.14
N ASN A 56 -6.59 20.35 9.89
CA ASN A 56 -7.89 20.21 10.54
C ASN A 56 -8.90 19.40 9.72
N ASP A 57 -8.50 18.85 8.56
CA ASP A 57 -9.42 18.14 7.67
C ASP A 57 -9.72 16.72 8.19
N THR A 58 -10.91 16.22 7.84
CA THR A 58 -11.28 14.81 8.08
C THR A 58 -10.47 13.87 7.18
N ILE A 59 -10.35 12.60 7.57
CA ILE A 59 -9.62 11.54 6.83
C ILE A 59 -10.38 11.13 5.55
N ASN A 60 -10.56 12.06 4.62
CA ASN A 60 -11.17 11.88 3.30
C ASN A 60 -10.39 12.71 2.28
N PHE A 61 -9.42 12.08 1.61
CA PHE A 61 -8.52 12.75 0.68
C PHE A 61 -9.27 13.22 -0.58
N PRO A 62 -9.21 14.51 -0.96
CA PRO A 62 -9.89 15.00 -2.14
C PRO A 62 -9.44 14.25 -3.41
N PRO A 63 -10.35 13.69 -4.21
CA PRO A 63 -10.02 12.90 -5.39
C PRO A 63 -9.55 13.78 -6.57
N ILE A 64 -8.73 13.20 -7.45
CA ILE A 64 -8.34 13.81 -8.73
C ILE A 64 -8.90 12.93 -9.86
N GLU A 65 -10.02 13.31 -10.47
CA GLU A 65 -10.81 12.43 -11.37
C GLU A 65 -10.56 12.64 -12.88
N ASN A 66 -9.92 13.75 -13.28
CA ASN A 66 -9.70 14.12 -14.69
C ASN A 66 -8.24 13.97 -15.16
N ALA A 67 -7.50 13.03 -14.60
CA ALA A 67 -6.13 12.74 -15.02
C ALA A 67 -6.08 11.85 -16.27
N SER A 68 -5.08 12.06 -17.12
CA SER A 68 -4.65 11.08 -18.12
C SER A 68 -3.46 10.29 -17.55
N VAL A 69 -3.65 8.98 -17.39
CA VAL A 69 -2.69 8.08 -16.73
C VAL A 69 -2.25 7.01 -17.72
N VAL A 70 -0.95 6.92 -17.98
CA VAL A 70 -0.39 6.01 -18.98
C VAL A 70 0.90 5.36 -18.46
N LEU A 71 1.01 4.05 -18.67
CA LEU A 71 2.26 3.30 -18.54
C LEU A 71 2.74 2.89 -19.93
N ALA A 72 3.88 3.42 -20.38
CA ALA A 72 4.46 3.10 -21.68
C ALA A 72 5.68 2.18 -21.51
N HIS A 73 5.80 1.17 -22.38
CA HIS A 73 6.99 0.35 -22.47
C HIS A 73 8.15 1.16 -23.06
N GLY A 74 9.36 0.97 -22.53
CA GLY A 74 10.49 1.85 -22.87
C GLY A 74 11.17 1.57 -24.21
N ARG A 75 10.79 0.48 -24.90
CA ARG A 75 11.41 0.04 -26.16
C ARG A 75 10.43 -0.33 -27.27
N SER A 76 9.14 -0.33 -27.00
CA SER A 76 8.10 -0.66 -27.98
C SER A 76 6.98 0.39 -27.94
N GLU A 77 6.06 0.31 -28.90
CA GLU A 77 4.86 1.15 -28.94
C GLU A 77 3.76 0.67 -27.95
N THR A 78 4.05 -0.34 -27.13
CA THR A 78 3.10 -0.87 -26.15
C THR A 78 2.87 0.14 -25.03
N SER A 79 1.61 0.48 -24.78
CA SER A 79 1.20 1.34 -23.67
C SER A 79 -0.10 0.88 -23.04
N PHE A 80 -0.23 1.06 -21.73
CA PHE A 80 -1.43 0.77 -20.96
C PHE A 80 -1.99 2.07 -20.41
N SER A 81 -3.23 2.39 -20.79
CA SER A 81 -3.96 3.53 -20.26
C SER A 81 -4.80 3.12 -19.06
N PHE A 82 -4.95 4.02 -18.08
CA PHE A 82 -5.78 3.80 -16.91
C PHE A 82 -6.94 4.78 -16.89
N ASN A 83 -8.15 4.27 -16.63
CA ASN A 83 -9.38 5.04 -16.54
C ASN A 83 -9.81 5.22 -15.11
N TYR A 84 -10.39 6.37 -14.81
CA TYR A 84 -11.12 6.59 -13.57
C TYR A 84 -12.26 5.57 -13.45
N VAL A 85 -12.37 4.94 -12.29
CA VAL A 85 -13.40 3.93 -12.00
C VAL A 85 -14.34 4.39 -10.88
N ASN A 86 -13.77 4.81 -9.75
CA ASN A 86 -14.55 5.30 -8.60
C ASN A 86 -13.70 6.19 -7.69
N THR A 87 -14.36 6.79 -6.70
CA THR A 87 -13.71 7.54 -5.62
C THR A 87 -13.92 6.81 -4.29
N LEU A 88 -12.82 6.65 -3.54
CA LEU A 88 -12.78 6.12 -2.18
C LEU A 88 -12.29 7.20 -1.22
N SER A 89 -12.31 6.95 0.09
CA SER A 89 -11.80 7.89 1.10
C SER A 89 -10.32 8.25 0.93
N VAL A 90 -9.56 7.44 0.18
CA VAL A 90 -8.14 7.65 -0.13
C VAL A 90 -7.88 8.41 -1.42
N GLY A 91 -8.91 8.65 -2.25
CA GLY A 91 -8.77 9.34 -3.54
C GLY A 91 -9.55 8.71 -4.70
N ALA A 92 -9.29 9.24 -5.89
CA ALA A 92 -9.79 8.70 -7.16
C ALA A 92 -8.99 7.46 -7.55
N VAL A 93 -9.68 6.36 -7.86
CA VAL A 93 -9.07 5.09 -8.28
C VAL A 93 -9.09 5.01 -9.80
N TYR A 94 -7.94 4.63 -10.35
CA TYR A 94 -7.72 4.39 -11.76
C TYR A 94 -7.32 2.92 -11.99
N GLU A 95 -7.96 2.28 -12.96
CA GLU A 95 -7.71 0.89 -13.34
C GLU A 95 -7.32 0.80 -14.82
N ALA A 96 -6.50 -0.19 -15.16
CA ALA A 96 -6.04 -0.39 -16.52
C ALA A 96 -7.21 -0.72 -17.47
N GLN A 97 -7.22 -0.12 -18.65
CA GLN A 97 -8.25 -0.37 -19.67
C GLN A 97 -8.19 -1.77 -20.29
N SER A 98 -7.03 -2.40 -20.21
CA SER A 98 -6.75 -3.73 -20.75
C SER A 98 -5.84 -4.48 -19.79
N GLU A 99 -5.73 -5.79 -20.00
CA GLU A 99 -4.74 -6.62 -19.31
C GLU A 99 -3.34 -6.01 -19.48
N VAL A 100 -2.65 -5.83 -18.36
CA VAL A 100 -1.30 -5.28 -18.31
C VAL A 100 -0.31 -6.44 -18.41
N THR A 101 0.57 -6.40 -19.40
CA THR A 101 1.64 -7.40 -19.58
C THR A 101 2.98 -6.72 -19.40
N LEU A 102 3.78 -7.23 -18.47
CA LEU A 102 5.07 -6.64 -18.08
C LEU A 102 6.21 -7.62 -18.32
N ILE A 103 7.25 -7.17 -19.01
CA ILE A 103 8.42 -7.97 -19.30
C ILE A 103 9.46 -7.69 -18.22
N SER A 104 9.89 -8.75 -17.51
CA SER A 104 10.96 -8.63 -16.52
C SER A 104 12.20 -8.01 -17.13
N ASP A 105 12.88 -7.19 -16.35
CA ASP A 105 14.05 -6.41 -16.74
C ASP A 105 13.86 -5.31 -17.79
N ASP A 106 12.67 -5.13 -18.36
CA ASP A 106 12.42 -4.00 -19.24
C ASP A 106 12.05 -2.72 -18.45
N LEU A 107 12.33 -1.58 -19.07
CA LEU A 107 12.05 -0.25 -18.53
C LEU A 107 10.66 0.21 -18.95
N TYR A 108 9.97 0.89 -18.04
CA TYR A 108 8.67 1.49 -18.28
C TYR A 108 8.63 2.93 -17.80
N PHE A 109 7.87 3.74 -18.53
CA PHE A 109 7.65 5.16 -18.26
C PHE A 109 6.19 5.37 -17.84
N PHE A 110 5.98 5.79 -16.59
CA PHE A 110 4.67 6.12 -16.07
C PHE A 110 4.46 7.64 -16.11
N SER A 111 3.33 8.07 -16.66
CA SER A 111 2.97 9.48 -16.80
C SER A 111 1.58 9.73 -16.28
N VAL A 112 1.43 10.77 -15.46
CA VAL A 112 0.16 11.30 -14.98
C VAL A 112 0.07 12.76 -15.41
N TYR A 113 -0.83 13.04 -16.35
CA TYR A 113 -1.12 14.39 -16.81
C TYR A 113 -2.39 14.88 -16.12
N LEU A 114 -2.28 16.02 -15.45
CA LEU A 114 -3.39 16.74 -14.84
C LEU A 114 -3.68 17.99 -15.68
N PRO A 115 -4.87 18.09 -16.31
CA PRO A 115 -5.27 19.31 -16.97
C PRO A 115 -5.42 20.42 -15.92
N GLY A 116 -4.84 21.58 -16.23
CA GLY A 116 -4.92 22.78 -15.42
C GLY A 116 -6.27 23.48 -15.57
N SER A 117 -6.33 24.70 -15.06
CA SER A 117 -7.46 25.60 -15.17
C SER A 117 -7.04 26.89 -15.88
N ILE A 118 -7.91 27.90 -15.93
CA ILE A 118 -7.49 29.24 -16.37
C ILE A 118 -6.46 29.84 -15.39
N GLU A 119 -6.50 29.42 -14.13
CA GLU A 119 -5.70 29.96 -13.03
C GLU A 119 -4.48 29.06 -12.71
N ASP A 120 -4.53 27.78 -13.07
CA ASP A 120 -3.48 26.79 -12.81
C ASP A 120 -2.92 26.20 -14.11
N PRO A 121 -1.59 26.08 -14.27
CA PRO A 121 -1.03 25.43 -15.44
C PRO A 121 -1.29 23.92 -15.44
N ASP A 122 -1.29 23.33 -16.64
CA ASP A 122 -1.23 21.88 -16.80
C ASP A 122 0.00 21.31 -16.07
N THR A 123 -0.18 20.16 -15.41
CA THR A 123 0.90 19.51 -14.68
C THR A 123 1.14 18.10 -15.18
N LEU A 124 2.40 17.77 -15.45
CA LEU A 124 2.83 16.44 -15.83
C LEU A 124 3.75 15.87 -14.75
N TYR A 125 3.43 14.66 -14.28
CA TYR A 125 4.27 13.87 -13.39
C TYR A 125 4.76 12.65 -14.15
N GLN A 126 6.08 12.40 -14.10
CA GLN A 126 6.69 11.27 -14.79
C GLN A 126 7.60 10.50 -13.85
N ALA A 127 7.53 9.17 -13.92
CA ALA A 127 8.42 8.29 -13.20
C ALA A 127 8.88 7.16 -14.13
N THR A 128 10.09 6.65 -13.89
CA THR A 128 10.67 5.56 -14.67
C THR A 128 11.05 4.43 -13.73
N MET A 129 10.77 3.19 -14.12
CA MET A 129 11.19 2.01 -13.38
C MET A 129 11.48 0.85 -14.29
N LYS A 130 12.35 -0.03 -13.80
CA LYS A 130 12.61 -1.34 -14.38
C LYS A 130 11.71 -2.36 -13.71
N MET A 131 11.08 -3.24 -14.49
CA MET A 131 10.27 -4.32 -13.95
C MET A 131 11.16 -5.34 -13.24
N PRO A 132 10.93 -5.65 -11.95
CA PRO A 132 11.72 -6.67 -11.27
C PRO A 132 11.42 -8.07 -11.81
N THR A 133 12.35 -8.99 -11.64
CA THR A 133 12.14 -10.41 -11.91
C THR A 133 11.09 -10.96 -10.93
N LYS A 134 10.04 -11.56 -11.47
CA LYS A 134 9.00 -12.20 -10.67
C LYS A 134 9.50 -13.52 -10.10
N VAL A 135 9.51 -13.63 -8.77
CA VAL A 135 9.83 -14.88 -8.07
C VAL A 135 8.55 -15.68 -7.79
N PRO A 136 8.45 -16.94 -8.26
CA PRO A 136 7.28 -17.76 -8.01
C PRO A 136 7.25 -18.29 -6.58
N VAL A 137 6.04 -18.46 -6.05
CA VAL A 137 5.81 -19.17 -4.79
C VAL A 137 5.82 -20.67 -5.09
N GLU A 138 6.55 -21.44 -4.29
CA GLU A 138 6.60 -22.91 -4.38
C GLU A 138 5.40 -23.56 -3.71
N GLY A 139 4.90 -22.90 -2.66
CA GLY A 139 3.68 -23.29 -1.98
C GLY A 139 3.43 -22.44 -0.75
N ILE A 140 2.20 -22.50 -0.26
CA ILE A 140 1.83 -21.94 1.04
C ILE A 140 1.40 -23.07 1.97
N ARG A 141 1.80 -22.98 3.23
CA ARG A 141 1.48 -23.98 4.26
C ARG A 141 1.11 -23.29 5.56
N PHE A 142 0.52 -24.05 6.46
CA PHE A 142 0.03 -23.57 7.74
C PHE A 142 0.73 -24.30 8.88
N ARG A 143 1.36 -23.54 9.80
CA ARG A 143 1.96 -24.09 11.01
C ARG A 143 1.02 -23.87 12.18
N ALA A 144 0.70 -24.93 12.94
CA ALA A 144 -0.02 -24.79 14.20
C ALA A 144 0.73 -23.90 15.20
N VAL A 145 -0.01 -23.00 15.86
CA VAL A 145 0.50 -22.20 16.97
C VAL A 145 0.65 -23.11 18.19
N ALA A 146 1.80 -23.07 18.85
CA ALA A 146 2.03 -23.88 20.04
C ALA A 146 1.05 -23.43 21.15
N ASP A 147 0.47 -24.39 21.85
CA ASP A 147 -0.47 -24.18 22.96
C ASP A 147 -1.81 -23.48 22.60
N GLU A 148 -2.10 -23.25 21.31
CA GLU A 148 -3.38 -22.71 20.85
C GLU A 148 -4.03 -23.69 19.85
N SER A 149 -5.10 -24.37 20.28
CA SER A 149 -5.87 -25.26 19.42
C SER A 149 -6.50 -24.47 18.27
N ASP A 150 -6.48 -25.06 17.08
CA ASP A 150 -7.15 -24.56 15.86
C ASP A 150 -6.68 -23.18 15.37
N GLN A 151 -5.46 -22.79 15.74
CA GLN A 151 -4.81 -21.58 15.25
C GLN A 151 -3.56 -21.89 14.44
N TYR A 152 -3.49 -21.29 13.25
CA TYR A 152 -2.46 -21.56 12.27
C TYR A 152 -1.80 -20.26 11.78
N VAL A 153 -0.49 -20.31 11.59
CA VAL A 153 0.30 -19.24 10.97
C VAL A 153 0.61 -19.62 9.54
N LEU A 154 0.31 -18.72 8.62
CA LEU A 154 0.62 -18.87 7.20
C LEU A 154 2.13 -18.73 6.94
N ARG A 155 2.69 -19.70 6.23
CA ARG A 155 4.06 -19.72 5.69
C ARG A 155 4.02 -19.72 4.17
N ILE A 156 4.81 -18.83 3.57
CA ILE A 156 4.95 -18.68 2.12
C ILE A 156 6.35 -19.14 1.74
N PHE A 157 6.45 -20.23 0.96
CA PHE A 157 7.71 -20.84 0.55
C PHE A 157 8.12 -20.39 -0.85
N PHE A 158 9.38 -20.04 -1.03
CA PHE A 158 9.95 -19.62 -2.31
C PHE A 158 11.46 -19.88 -2.33
N THR A 159 12.03 -19.93 -3.53
CA THR A 159 13.49 -19.97 -3.73
C THR A 159 13.96 -18.62 -4.25
N ASP A 160 14.92 -18.03 -3.54
CA ASP A 160 15.59 -16.80 -3.96
C ASP A 160 16.51 -17.08 -5.17
N PRO A 161 16.38 -16.34 -6.29
CA PRO A 161 17.26 -16.49 -7.45
C PRO A 161 18.73 -16.20 -7.11
N GLU A 162 19.64 -17.09 -7.53
CA GLU A 162 21.08 -16.95 -7.24
C GLU A 162 21.71 -15.78 -8.03
N GLY A 163 22.53 -14.97 -7.36
CA GLY A 163 23.38 -13.97 -7.98
C GLY A 163 22.71 -12.62 -8.27
N GLU A 164 21.49 -12.41 -7.78
CA GLU A 164 20.73 -11.18 -7.94
C GLU A 164 20.26 -10.63 -6.58
N ARG A 165 20.30 -9.30 -6.39
CA ARG A 165 19.78 -8.69 -5.16
C ARG A 165 18.27 -8.55 -5.20
N ASN A 166 17.56 -9.38 -4.44
CA ASN A 166 16.10 -9.44 -4.45
C ASN A 166 15.44 -8.83 -3.20
N PHE A 167 14.28 -8.22 -3.42
CA PHE A 167 13.47 -7.56 -2.40
C PHE A 167 12.03 -8.03 -2.51
N TYR A 168 11.40 -8.32 -1.38
CA TYR A 168 10.12 -9.01 -1.34
C TYR A 168 9.11 -8.29 -0.45
N SER A 169 7.85 -8.41 -0.82
CA SER A 169 6.69 -8.06 -0.01
C SER A 169 5.56 -9.05 -0.28
N TRP A 170 4.50 -9.03 0.52
CA TRP A 170 3.33 -9.86 0.29
C TRP A 170 2.05 -9.20 0.78
N ARG A 171 0.94 -9.53 0.13
CA ARG A 171 -0.40 -9.20 0.59
C ARG A 171 -1.18 -10.50 0.78
N VAL A 172 -1.94 -10.57 1.87
CA VAL A 172 -2.74 -11.74 2.20
C VAL A 172 -4.20 -11.32 2.28
N SER A 173 -5.07 -12.11 1.66
CA SER A 173 -6.51 -11.92 1.69
C SER A 173 -7.18 -13.21 2.16
N GLN A 174 -8.27 -13.09 2.92
CA GLN A 174 -9.09 -14.22 3.34
C GLN A 174 -10.42 -14.17 2.60
N LYS A 175 -10.93 -15.32 2.20
CA LYS A 175 -12.27 -15.43 1.61
C LYS A 175 -13.33 -15.38 2.71
N ILE A 176 -14.12 -14.31 2.73
CA ILE A 176 -15.20 -14.09 3.69
C ILE A 176 -16.49 -13.89 2.88
N ASN A 177 -17.51 -14.71 3.15
CA ASN A 177 -18.79 -14.67 2.43
C ASN A 177 -18.68 -14.76 0.89
N GLY A 178 -17.65 -15.44 0.38
CA GLY A 178 -17.41 -15.63 -1.05
C GLY A 178 -16.50 -14.59 -1.70
N GLU A 179 -16.15 -13.52 -0.99
CA GLU A 179 -15.28 -12.45 -1.50
C GLU A 179 -13.94 -12.43 -0.76
N TYR A 180 -12.86 -12.05 -1.47
CA TYR A 180 -11.55 -11.88 -0.84
C TYR A 180 -11.46 -10.53 -0.14
N VAL A 181 -11.22 -10.57 1.17
CA VAL A 181 -10.99 -9.40 2.01
C VAL A 181 -9.52 -9.36 2.37
N VAL A 182 -8.84 -8.26 2.01
CA VAL A 182 -7.44 -8.04 2.36
C VAL A 182 -7.29 -7.99 3.88
N LEU A 183 -6.42 -8.82 4.43
CA LEU A 183 -6.14 -8.83 5.86
C LEU A 183 -5.21 -7.65 6.21
N PRO A 184 -5.55 -6.87 7.25
CA PRO A 184 -4.72 -5.75 7.66
C PRO A 184 -3.39 -6.26 8.21
N ASN A 185 -2.33 -5.49 7.97
CA ASN A 185 -1.06 -5.65 8.64
C ASN A 185 -0.65 -4.29 9.20
N ASN A 186 -0.09 -4.26 10.41
CA ASN A 186 0.33 -3.01 11.05
C ASN A 186 1.41 -2.29 10.24
N LYS A 187 2.16 -3.05 9.44
CA LYS A 187 3.21 -2.57 8.54
C LYS A 187 3.12 -3.28 7.20
N ILE A 188 3.72 -2.68 6.18
CA ILE A 188 3.98 -3.36 4.92
C ILE A 188 5.00 -4.47 5.20
N PRO A 189 4.69 -5.75 4.96
CA PRO A 189 5.66 -6.81 5.15
C PRO A 189 6.76 -6.68 4.12
N LEU A 190 8.01 -6.72 4.58
CA LEU A 190 9.20 -6.50 3.77
C LEU A 190 10.25 -7.55 4.11
N TYR A 191 10.91 -8.09 3.10
CA TYR A 191 11.98 -9.07 3.25
C TYR A 191 13.05 -8.89 2.17
N THR A 192 14.27 -9.30 2.47
CA THR A 192 15.41 -9.19 1.55
C THR A 192 16.14 -10.51 1.45
N ASP A 193 16.80 -10.74 0.33
CA ASP A 193 17.69 -11.85 0.03
C ASP A 193 18.96 -11.99 0.91
N GLN A 194 19.18 -11.09 1.87
CA GLN A 194 20.39 -11.07 2.68
C GLN A 194 20.56 -12.38 3.47
N GLY A 195 21.54 -13.21 3.06
CA GLY A 195 21.87 -14.48 3.69
C GLY A 195 21.13 -15.70 3.11
N ILE A 196 20.28 -15.49 2.10
CA ILE A 196 19.43 -16.51 1.49
C ILE A 196 19.59 -16.66 -0.03
N ASP A 197 20.55 -15.94 -0.64
CA ASP A 197 20.92 -16.06 -2.06
C ASP A 197 20.99 -17.51 -2.54
N GLY A 198 20.17 -17.86 -3.53
CA GLY A 198 20.07 -19.21 -4.11
C GLY A 198 19.39 -20.27 -3.22
N LYS A 199 18.75 -19.90 -2.10
CA LYS A 199 18.18 -20.85 -1.13
C LYS A 199 16.66 -20.84 -1.12
N SER A 200 16.09 -22.02 -0.90
CA SER A 200 14.67 -22.19 -0.56
C SER A 200 14.43 -21.81 0.90
N VAL A 201 13.49 -20.90 1.12
CA VAL A 201 13.15 -20.33 2.42
C VAL A 201 11.65 -20.15 2.55
N PHE A 202 11.21 -19.63 3.71
CA PHE A 202 9.84 -19.19 3.89
C PHE A 202 9.77 -17.87 4.68
N VAL A 203 8.69 -17.13 4.46
CA VAL A 203 8.27 -16.02 5.30
C VAL A 203 6.96 -16.35 6.00
N GLU A 204 6.77 -15.82 7.21
CA GLU A 204 5.53 -15.97 7.96
C GLU A 204 4.69 -14.70 7.86
N PHE A 205 3.38 -14.85 7.68
CA PHE A 205 2.43 -13.75 7.84
C PHE A 205 1.96 -13.71 9.29
N ALA A 206 2.40 -12.70 10.03
CA ALA A 206 2.08 -12.51 11.44
C ALA A 206 0.88 -11.55 11.69
N GLY A 207 0.19 -11.12 10.63
CA GLY A 207 -0.92 -10.15 10.75
C GLY A 207 -2.20 -10.75 11.32
N SER A 208 -2.40 -12.06 11.20
CA SER A 208 -3.56 -12.79 11.71
C SER A 208 -3.26 -14.28 11.83
N ASN A 209 -3.98 -14.96 12.72
CA ASN A 209 -4.02 -16.42 12.79
C ASN A 209 -5.22 -16.94 11.99
N PHE A 210 -5.10 -18.15 11.47
CA PHE A 210 -6.09 -18.80 10.62
C PHE A 210 -6.66 -20.06 11.28
N SER A 211 -7.84 -20.48 10.85
CA SER A 211 -8.48 -21.75 11.22
C SER A 211 -8.62 -22.66 9.99
N GLU A 212 -8.85 -23.97 10.20
CA GLU A 212 -8.88 -24.98 9.12
C GLU A 212 -10.04 -24.81 8.09
N SER A 213 -10.94 -23.86 8.32
CA SER A 213 -12.02 -23.53 7.38
C SER A 213 -11.67 -22.36 6.46
N ASP A 214 -10.55 -21.67 6.69
CA ASP A 214 -10.22 -20.46 5.98
C ASP A 214 -9.70 -20.75 4.57
N THR A 215 -10.08 -19.91 3.61
CA THR A 215 -9.44 -19.89 2.29
C THR A 215 -8.63 -18.63 2.19
N VAL A 216 -7.35 -18.77 1.87
CA VAL A 216 -6.38 -17.68 1.89
C VAL A 216 -5.76 -17.51 0.51
N GLN A 217 -5.70 -16.26 0.06
CA GLN A 217 -5.00 -15.84 -1.15
C GLN A 217 -3.77 -15.04 -0.76
N VAL A 218 -2.65 -15.34 -1.40
CA VAL A 218 -1.38 -14.63 -1.22
C VAL A 218 -0.95 -14.05 -2.54
N HIS A 219 -0.62 -12.75 -2.50
CA HIS A 219 0.05 -12.04 -3.58
C HIS A 219 1.49 -11.82 -3.15
N PHE A 220 2.40 -12.68 -3.61
CA PHE A 220 3.83 -12.55 -3.33
C PHE A 220 4.46 -11.61 -4.34
N LYS A 221 5.11 -10.55 -3.85
CA LYS A 221 5.56 -9.39 -4.63
C LYS A 221 7.08 -9.35 -4.64
N SER A 222 7.65 -9.32 -5.84
CA SER A 222 9.05 -8.99 -6.09
C SER A 222 9.15 -7.49 -6.36
N LEU A 223 10.07 -6.82 -5.68
CA LEU A 223 10.23 -5.36 -5.69
C LEU A 223 11.60 -4.96 -6.23
N THR A 224 11.69 -3.75 -6.76
CA THR A 224 13.00 -3.08 -6.93
C THR A 224 13.52 -2.60 -5.57
N ARG A 225 14.83 -2.34 -5.47
CA ARG A 225 15.45 -1.74 -4.29
C ARG A 225 14.76 -0.43 -3.90
N ASP A 226 14.48 0.43 -4.88
CA ASP A 226 13.93 1.76 -4.63
C ASP A 226 12.51 1.68 -4.08
N ALA A 227 11.68 0.76 -4.60
CA ALA A 227 10.34 0.51 -4.06
C ALA A 227 10.41 -0.06 -2.64
N TYR A 228 11.32 -1.00 -2.39
CA TYR A 228 11.56 -1.54 -1.04
C TYR A 228 11.98 -0.44 -0.06
N ASP A 229 12.90 0.44 -0.45
CA ASP A 229 13.38 1.54 0.37
C ASP A 229 12.26 2.56 0.67
N TYR A 230 11.39 2.84 -0.29
CA TYR A 230 10.19 3.66 -0.11
C TYR A 230 9.24 3.03 0.92
N TYR A 231 8.88 1.75 0.77
CA TYR A 231 8.01 1.06 1.73
C TYR A 231 8.63 0.93 3.13
N ARG A 232 9.95 0.76 3.21
CA ARG A 232 10.67 0.77 4.50
C ARG A 232 10.54 2.13 5.18
N ALA A 233 10.69 3.22 4.44
CA ALA A 233 10.53 4.56 4.97
C ALA A 233 9.07 4.84 5.41
N LEU A 234 8.06 4.32 4.70
CA LEU A 234 6.67 4.35 5.17
C LEU A 234 6.48 3.58 6.49
N ASN A 235 7.06 2.38 6.61
CA ASN A 235 7.01 1.63 7.87
C ASN A 235 7.66 2.39 9.03
N ASN A 236 8.76 3.11 8.78
CA ASN A 236 9.40 3.94 9.81
C ASN A 236 8.50 5.10 10.26
N LEU A 237 7.71 5.70 9.36
CA LEU A 237 6.73 6.72 9.74
C LEU A 237 5.65 6.17 10.68
N ILE A 238 5.18 4.94 10.41
CA ILE A 238 4.23 4.24 11.28
C ILE A 238 4.84 4.03 12.67
N ASP A 239 6.11 3.63 12.75
CA ASP A 239 6.80 3.37 14.02
C ASP A 239 7.00 4.61 14.89
N VAL A 240 7.29 5.76 14.29
CA VAL A 240 7.49 7.00 15.05
C VAL A 240 6.18 7.69 15.41
N SER A 241 5.05 7.28 14.82
CA SER A 241 3.73 7.85 15.13
C SER A 241 3.41 7.67 16.63
N GLY A 242 3.20 8.80 17.34
CA GLY A 242 3.01 8.81 18.79
C GLY A 242 4.29 8.84 19.64
N THR A 243 5.47 8.97 19.02
CA THR A 243 6.74 9.21 19.71
C THR A 243 7.20 10.66 19.59
N ASN A 244 8.16 11.10 20.42
CA ASN A 244 8.81 12.41 20.26
C ASN A 244 9.91 12.42 19.18
N THR A 245 9.94 11.43 18.29
CA THR A 245 10.93 11.32 17.20
C THR A 245 10.27 11.66 15.87
N SER A 246 10.99 12.36 15.01
CA SER A 246 10.55 12.68 13.65
C SER A 246 11.21 11.75 12.66
N ALA A 247 10.43 11.21 11.72
CA ALA A 247 10.95 10.58 10.51
C ALA A 247 10.58 11.44 9.31
N ASP A 248 11.47 11.49 8.32
CA ASP A 248 11.23 12.22 7.08
C ASP A 248 10.20 11.49 6.21
N ASN A 249 9.42 12.26 5.45
CA ASN A 249 8.55 11.68 4.44
C ASN A 249 9.38 10.94 3.39
N PRO A 250 8.95 9.74 2.95
CA PRO A 250 9.65 9.01 1.92
C PRO A 250 9.65 9.82 0.63
N ARG A 251 10.78 9.81 -0.08
CA ARG A 251 10.92 10.55 -1.32
C ARG A 251 10.09 9.90 -2.43
N SER A 252 9.35 10.73 -3.14
CA SER A 252 8.69 10.35 -4.38
C SER A 252 9.71 10.06 -5.48
N ASN A 253 9.36 9.19 -6.43
CA ASN A 253 10.12 8.96 -7.66
C ASN A 253 9.61 9.73 -8.88
N PHE A 254 8.64 10.62 -8.68
CA PHE A 254 8.12 11.48 -9.74
C PHE A 254 9.00 12.71 -9.96
N VAL A 255 9.24 13.02 -11.24
CA VAL A 255 9.67 14.33 -11.70
C VAL A 255 8.44 15.07 -12.21
N SER A 256 8.23 16.31 -11.79
CA SER A 256 7.04 17.09 -12.13
C SER A 256 7.36 18.44 -12.75
N THR A 257 6.50 18.90 -13.66
CA THR A 257 6.54 20.28 -14.17
C THR A 257 6.16 21.32 -13.11
N ALA A 258 5.51 20.91 -12.01
CA ALA A 258 5.17 21.78 -10.87
C ALA A 258 6.26 21.83 -9.78
N GLY A 259 7.43 21.24 -10.02
CA GLY A 259 8.54 21.13 -9.05
C GLY A 259 8.41 19.93 -8.10
N ASP A 260 9.29 19.86 -7.08
CA ASP A 260 9.42 18.72 -6.15
C ASP A 260 8.30 18.63 -5.10
N ARG A 261 7.03 18.80 -5.52
CA ARG A 261 5.85 18.86 -4.63
C ARG A 261 4.95 17.63 -4.72
N SER A 262 5.34 16.57 -5.44
CA SER A 262 4.58 15.32 -5.44
C SER A 262 4.90 14.45 -4.23
N PHE A 263 3.85 13.96 -3.59
CA PHE A 263 3.94 12.83 -2.66
C PHE A 263 3.43 11.56 -3.32
N GLY A 264 3.69 10.43 -2.66
CA GLY A 264 3.40 9.11 -3.19
C GLY A 264 4.52 8.59 -4.09
N TYR A 265 4.28 7.42 -4.67
CA TYR A 265 5.30 6.64 -5.37
C TYR A 265 4.67 5.80 -6.46
N PHE A 266 5.38 5.67 -7.57
CA PHE A 266 5.11 4.67 -8.59
C PHE A 266 5.96 3.43 -8.29
N SER A 267 5.36 2.25 -8.15
CA SER A 267 6.01 0.94 -7.99
C SER A 267 5.58 -0.02 -9.12
N LEU A 268 6.54 -0.69 -9.75
CA LEU A 268 6.31 -1.88 -10.59
C LEU A 268 6.65 -3.12 -9.78
N GLU A 269 5.72 -4.07 -9.73
CA GLU A 269 5.84 -5.26 -8.89
C GLU A 269 5.62 -6.54 -9.69
N GLY A 270 6.56 -7.47 -9.57
CA GLY A 270 6.40 -8.83 -10.07
C GLY A 270 5.54 -9.63 -9.10
N VAL A 271 4.34 -10.02 -9.50
CA VAL A 271 3.38 -10.68 -8.61
C VAL A 271 3.15 -12.13 -8.99
N HIS A 272 3.28 -13.03 -8.01
CA HIS A 272 2.79 -14.40 -8.11
C HIS A 272 1.60 -14.57 -7.16
N ASP A 273 0.45 -14.89 -7.74
CA ASP A 273 -0.81 -15.13 -7.02
C ASP A 273 -0.95 -16.62 -6.71
N THR A 274 -1.26 -16.95 -5.46
CA THR A 274 -1.54 -18.32 -5.02
C THR A 274 -2.75 -18.35 -4.08
N GLU A 275 -3.50 -19.44 -4.11
CA GLU A 275 -4.68 -19.69 -3.27
C GLU A 275 -4.57 -21.06 -2.61
N ALA A 276 -4.87 -21.15 -1.31
CA ALA A 276 -4.99 -22.44 -0.63
C ALA A 276 -6.04 -22.39 0.49
N PHE A 277 -6.57 -23.58 0.80
CA PHE A 277 -7.32 -23.80 2.03
C PHE A 277 -6.35 -23.93 3.19
N ALA A 278 -6.64 -23.24 4.29
CA ALA A 278 -5.98 -23.47 5.55
C ALA A 278 -6.33 -24.89 5.99
N VAL A 279 -5.35 -25.78 5.93
CA VAL A 279 -5.46 -27.14 6.47
C VAL A 279 -4.25 -27.37 7.34
N ALA A 280 -4.42 -28.12 8.42
CA ALA A 280 -3.29 -28.55 9.24
C ALA A 280 -2.32 -29.34 8.37
N ASP A 281 -1.14 -28.78 8.10
CA ASP A 281 -0.08 -29.57 7.50
C ASP A 281 0.54 -30.40 8.63
N SER A 282 0.29 -31.71 8.58
CA SER A 282 1.06 -32.68 9.37
C SER A 282 2.43 -32.80 8.70
N LEU A 283 3.40 -32.04 9.20
CA LEU A 283 4.81 -32.37 9.00
C LEU A 283 5.12 -33.69 9.70
#